data_AF-A0A9N7YMV0-F1
#
_entry.id   AF-A0A9N7YMV0-F1
#
_cell.length_a   1.000
_cell.length_b   1.000
_cell.length_c   1.000
_cell.angle_alpha   90.00
_cell.angle_beta   90.00
_cell.angle_gamma   90.00
#
_symmetry.space_group_name_H-M   'P 1'
#
loop_
_entity.id
_entity.type
_entity.pdbx_description
1 polymer ?
#
loop_
_entity_poly.entity_id
_entity_poly.type
_entity_poly.pdbx_seq_one_letter_code
_entity_poly.pdbx_strand_id
1 'polypeptide(L)'
;MNVQDMVYIKELKQLAISSEREVLFYICDCNKEIETGVLDISHSVMVDKVVSAMSYWSNESKSVFSFGDTDGFLYMFISYAIRTNGLFCQDFFKIPSMLEYPSVHVSDLLDKPSSHVCVKVHNFNDACTNIQYYPLLDTFVTLSGSSSTMVLTSINTSHGITVSQNFFESRGDHKYFLCVEHASSCGYLVTGGSDGLLRLWLPHRKLSCVRSLTEHVKPVIYVRFNSKDRIVLSLSKDMNVCVWTESWQCIQSFHVHGMEQASVASVCYNTHNNELVLTNSDIRKCLGRGTDVYKSTLTSHDLPLCSALYHSTYKQVVSVCQSGVVTVWDFLTGQAVMQFDVTPSKHEAITAMSFDETQEGLVTISWDGKVRLWNFNSGSELSVHSVTLTKQVTGIVCTK
;
A
#
# COMPACT_ATOMS: atom_id res chain seq x y z
N MET A 1 10.65 -16.39 10.87
CA MET A 1 10.13 -15.19 11.54
C MET A 1 8.66 -15.07 11.19
N ASN A 2 7.75 -15.21 12.16
CA ASN A 2 6.32 -15.06 11.91
C ASN A 2 5.93 -13.59 12.10
N VAL A 3 5.84 -12.85 10.98
CA VAL A 3 5.52 -11.43 11.00
C VAL A 3 4.03 -11.24 11.26
N GLN A 4 3.69 -10.52 12.34
CA GLN A 4 2.30 -10.24 12.69
C GLN A 4 1.77 -8.97 12.01
N ASP A 5 2.56 -7.90 12.03
CA ASP A 5 2.24 -6.63 11.42
C ASP A 5 3.53 -5.86 11.09
N MET A 6 3.40 -4.80 10.29
CA MET A 6 4.51 -3.98 9.83
C MET A 6 4.06 -2.56 9.54
N VAL A 7 4.89 -1.58 9.93
CA VAL A 7 4.61 -0.17 9.69
C VAL A 7 5.86 0.58 9.26
N TYR A 8 5.72 1.47 8.29
CA TYR A 8 6.80 2.33 7.80
C TYR A 8 6.80 3.71 8.48
N ILE A 9 7.96 4.08 9.03
CA ILE A 9 8.21 5.35 9.72
C ILE A 9 9.01 6.25 8.77
N LYS A 10 8.29 7.05 7.99
CA LYS A 10 8.85 7.83 6.88
C LYS A 10 9.94 8.82 7.29
N GLU A 11 9.84 9.46 8.46
CA GLU A 11 10.81 10.47 8.90
C GLU A 11 12.16 9.86 9.26
N LEU A 12 12.16 8.62 9.76
CA LEU A 12 13.37 7.89 10.14
C LEU A 12 13.84 6.94 9.02
N LYS A 13 13.07 6.82 7.93
CA LYS A 13 13.22 5.78 6.91
C LYS A 13 13.36 4.38 7.52
N GLN A 14 12.54 4.09 8.53
CA GLN A 14 12.60 2.83 9.24
C GLN A 14 11.37 1.99 9.00
N LEU A 15 11.55 0.67 8.96
CA LEU A 15 10.47 -0.30 8.88
C LEU A 15 10.38 -1.04 10.21
N ALA A 16 9.29 -0.81 10.95
CA ALA A 16 8.99 -1.52 12.18
C ALA A 16 8.26 -2.82 11.82
N ILE A 17 8.80 -3.96 12.23
CA ILE A 17 8.23 -5.29 11.98
C ILE A 17 8.06 -5.99 13.32
N SER A 18 6.84 -6.43 13.64
CA SER A 18 6.60 -7.22 14.84
C SER A 18 6.76 -8.70 14.55
N SER A 19 7.62 -9.38 15.30
CA SER A 19 7.81 -10.83 15.25
C SER A 19 7.82 -11.40 16.65
N GLU A 20 6.92 -12.34 16.93
CA GLU A 20 6.80 -13.02 18.22
C GLU A 20 6.68 -12.03 19.40
N ARG A 21 7.76 -11.81 20.16
CA ARG A 21 7.81 -10.92 21.33
C ARG A 21 8.79 -9.76 21.16
N GLU A 22 9.03 -9.36 19.92
CA GLU A 22 9.95 -8.29 19.59
C GLU A 22 9.41 -7.45 18.43
N VAL A 23 9.66 -6.14 18.51
CA VAL A 23 9.46 -5.21 17.40
C VAL A 23 10.83 -4.78 16.90
N LEU A 24 11.15 -5.19 15.68
CA LEU A 24 12.43 -4.93 15.02
C LEU A 24 12.31 -3.70 14.13
N PHE A 25 13.29 -2.80 14.21
CA PHE A 25 13.33 -1.57 13.39
C PHE A 25 14.45 -1.66 12.38
N TYR A 26 14.10 -1.87 11.12
CA TYR A 26 15.03 -1.97 9.99
C TYR A 26 15.30 -0.60 9.37
N ILE A 27 16.53 -0.34 8.94
CA ILE A 27 16.91 0.87 8.20
C ILE A 27 16.65 0.64 6.72
N CYS A 28 15.76 1.43 6.12
CA CYS A 28 15.48 1.43 4.68
C CYS A 28 16.15 2.65 4.04
N ASP A 29 17.47 2.60 3.85
CA ASP A 29 18.19 3.65 3.12
C ASP A 29 18.54 3.15 1.72
N CYS A 30 17.89 3.74 0.70
CA CYS A 30 17.93 3.30 -0.69
C CYS A 30 19.36 3.19 -1.26
N ASN A 31 20.33 3.90 -0.67
CA ASN A 31 21.72 3.91 -1.12
C ASN A 31 22.52 2.67 -0.70
N LYS A 32 22.09 1.95 0.36
CA LYS A 32 22.77 0.72 0.84
C LYS A 32 22.16 -0.57 0.28
N GLU A 33 20.91 -0.53 -0.17
CA GLU A 33 20.18 -1.70 -0.68
C GLU A 33 20.84 -2.34 -1.92
N ILE A 34 21.68 -1.59 -2.64
CA ILE A 34 22.30 -2.02 -3.90
C ILE A 34 23.44 -3.03 -3.68
N GLU A 35 24.06 -3.10 -2.49
CA GLU A 35 25.26 -3.93 -2.29
C GLU A 35 25.02 -5.28 -1.63
N THR A 36 24.04 -5.41 -0.73
CA THR A 36 23.87 -6.64 0.10
C THR A 36 22.50 -7.29 0.00
N GLY A 37 21.47 -6.57 -0.47
CA GLY A 37 20.08 -7.06 -0.47
C GLY A 37 19.50 -7.38 0.92
N VAL A 38 20.17 -6.99 2.00
CA VAL A 38 19.75 -7.24 3.39
C VAL A 38 19.56 -5.90 4.09
N LEU A 39 18.40 -5.71 4.72
CA LEU A 39 18.11 -4.54 5.56
C LEU A 39 18.80 -4.69 6.93
N ASP A 40 19.57 -3.69 7.33
CA ASP A 40 20.21 -3.64 8.64
C ASP A 40 19.17 -3.38 9.75
N ILE A 41 19.25 -4.12 10.86
CA ILE A 41 18.46 -3.84 12.06
C ILE A 41 19.12 -2.70 12.83
N SER A 42 18.38 -1.60 13.04
CA SER A 42 18.86 -0.46 13.83
C SER A 42 18.76 -0.70 15.34
N HIS A 43 17.62 -1.22 15.78
CA HIS A 43 17.32 -1.49 17.18
C HIS A 43 16.07 -2.36 17.30
N SER A 44 15.81 -2.85 18.51
CA SER A 44 14.60 -3.60 18.82
C SER A 44 13.94 -3.23 20.15
N VAL A 45 12.63 -3.44 20.21
CA VAL A 45 11.84 -3.29 21.43
C VAL A 45 11.27 -4.66 21.80
N MET A 46 11.74 -5.21 22.92
CA MET A 46 11.23 -6.45 23.51
C MET A 46 9.90 -6.16 24.21
N VAL A 47 8.90 -6.99 23.93
CA VAL A 47 7.54 -6.84 24.47
C VAL A 47 7.12 -8.07 25.28
N ASP A 48 6.30 -7.84 26.31
CA ASP A 48 5.81 -8.91 27.19
C ASP A 48 4.93 -9.93 26.45
N LYS A 49 4.17 -9.42 25.46
CA LYS A 49 3.10 -10.12 24.75
C LYS A 49 3.23 -9.88 23.26
N VAL A 50 2.65 -10.80 22.49
CA VAL A 50 2.71 -10.75 21.02
C VAL A 50 1.96 -9.51 20.55
N VAL A 51 2.60 -8.72 19.70
CA VAL A 51 1.98 -7.56 19.05
C VAL A 51 0.99 -8.08 18.01
N SER A 52 -0.27 -7.67 18.12
CA SER A 52 -1.36 -8.09 17.24
C SER A 52 -1.73 -7.04 16.19
N ALA A 53 -1.40 -5.76 16.43
CA ALA A 53 -1.58 -4.68 15.47
C ALA A 53 -0.62 -3.53 15.79
N MET A 54 -0.20 -2.82 14.75
CA MET A 54 0.64 -1.63 14.82
C MET A 54 0.06 -0.49 13.99
N SER A 55 0.41 0.74 14.35
CA SER A 55 0.03 1.93 13.60
C SER A 55 1.05 3.03 13.81
N TYR A 56 1.28 3.79 12.74
CA TYR A 56 2.07 5.01 12.76
C TYR A 56 1.34 6.13 12.06
N TRP A 57 1.36 7.30 12.67
CA TRP A 57 0.88 8.53 12.08
C TRP A 57 1.85 9.66 12.41
N SER A 58 2.05 10.58 11.47
CA SER A 58 2.84 11.78 11.72
C SER A 58 2.46 12.96 10.85
N ASN A 59 2.66 14.14 11.41
CA ASN A 59 2.75 15.40 10.70
C ASN A 59 4.09 16.10 11.04
N GLU A 60 4.26 17.36 10.64
CA GLU A 60 5.50 18.12 10.88
C GLU A 60 5.83 18.35 12.36
N SER A 61 4.85 18.22 13.25
CA SER A 61 4.91 18.62 14.67
C SER A 61 4.70 17.49 15.68
N LYS A 62 4.10 16.39 15.26
CA LYS A 62 3.70 15.28 16.14
C LYS A 62 3.79 13.99 15.35
N SER A 63 4.48 13.02 15.93
CA SER A 63 4.55 11.63 15.48
C SER A 63 3.99 10.73 16.56
N VAL A 64 3.22 9.74 16.15
CA VAL A 64 2.52 8.79 17.00
C VAL A 64 2.80 7.40 16.47
N PHE A 65 3.56 6.62 17.24
CA PHE A 65 3.69 5.18 17.04
C PHE A 65 2.89 4.47 18.11
N SER A 66 2.16 3.45 17.72
CA SER A 66 1.33 2.68 18.64
C SER A 66 1.28 1.24 18.21
N PHE A 67 1.19 0.37 19.19
CA PHE A 67 0.93 -1.04 18.95
C PHE A 67 0.04 -1.59 20.06
N GLY A 68 -0.64 -2.68 19.76
CA GLY A 68 -1.48 -3.38 20.72
C GLY A 68 -1.08 -4.84 20.78
N ASP A 69 -1.36 -5.45 21.93
CA ASP A 69 -1.01 -6.85 22.16
C ASP A 69 -2.24 -7.77 22.20
N THR A 70 -1.95 -9.07 22.23
CA THR A 70 -2.96 -10.14 22.34
C THR A 70 -3.74 -10.14 23.65
N ASP A 71 -3.24 -9.46 24.69
CA ASP A 71 -3.90 -9.35 25.99
C ASP A 71 -4.79 -8.08 26.07
N GLY A 72 -4.85 -7.29 25.00
CA GLY A 72 -5.74 -6.13 24.88
C GLY A 72 -5.17 -4.84 25.45
N PHE A 73 -3.85 -4.76 25.65
CA PHE A 73 -3.19 -3.50 25.95
C PHE A 73 -2.86 -2.72 24.68
N LEU A 74 -2.98 -1.39 24.78
CA LEU A 74 -2.53 -0.42 23.80
C LEU A 74 -1.32 0.33 24.36
N TYR A 75 -0.24 0.36 23.58
CA TYR A 75 0.99 1.09 23.85
C TYR A 75 1.08 2.26 22.89
N MET A 76 1.36 3.45 23.42
CA MET A 76 1.37 4.71 22.67
C MET A 76 2.67 5.45 22.94
N PHE A 77 3.36 5.81 21.87
CA PHE A 77 4.63 6.55 21.89
C PHE A 77 4.47 7.80 21.03
N ILE A 78 4.49 8.96 21.69
CA ILE A 78 4.31 10.26 21.02
C ILE A 78 5.62 11.04 21.10
N SER A 79 6.08 11.49 19.93
CA SER A 79 7.24 12.37 19.77
C SER A 79 6.82 13.67 19.10
N TYR A 80 7.17 14.81 19.69
CA TYR A 80 6.90 16.15 19.10
C TYR A 80 8.04 16.63 18.20
N ALA A 81 9.15 15.87 18.13
CA ALA A 81 10.33 16.23 17.35
C ALA A 81 11.05 14.97 16.86
N ILE A 82 10.37 14.14 16.06
CA ILE A 82 10.90 12.82 15.66
C ILE A 82 12.26 12.91 14.93
N ARG A 83 12.51 13.99 14.16
CA ARG A 83 13.77 14.17 13.43
C ARG A 83 14.97 14.44 14.33
N THR A 84 14.76 15.03 15.51
CA THR A 84 15.84 15.35 16.45
C THR A 84 15.92 14.33 17.59
N ASN A 85 14.76 13.92 18.12
CA ASN A 85 14.68 13.09 19.33
C ASN A 85 14.38 11.62 19.01
N GLY A 86 14.14 11.28 17.74
CA GLY A 86 13.68 9.95 17.36
C GLY A 86 12.30 9.61 17.89
N LEU A 87 11.92 8.34 17.71
CA LEU A 87 10.66 7.81 18.20
C LEU A 87 10.72 7.41 19.68
N PHE A 88 11.90 6.98 20.13
CA PHE A 88 12.20 6.57 21.49
C PHE A 88 13.46 7.30 21.98
N CYS A 89 13.59 7.44 23.29
CA CYS A 89 14.82 7.95 23.89
C CYS A 89 15.96 6.95 23.68
N GLN A 90 17.03 7.40 23.01
CA GLN A 90 18.15 6.55 22.58
C GLN A 90 18.96 6.00 23.77
N ASP A 91 18.97 6.70 24.91
CA ASP A 91 19.75 6.32 26.10
C ASP A 91 19.33 4.97 26.70
N PHE A 92 18.13 4.47 26.37
CA PHE A 92 17.65 3.19 26.85
C PHE A 92 18.15 1.99 26.03
N PHE A 93 18.59 2.23 24.80
CA PHE A 93 19.07 1.16 23.92
C PHE A 93 20.51 0.81 24.27
N LYS A 94 20.67 -0.38 24.82
CA LYS A 94 21.99 -0.95 25.11
C LYS A 94 22.21 -2.10 24.14
N ILE A 95 23.46 -2.34 23.74
CA ILE A 95 23.86 -3.55 23.02
C ILE A 95 24.20 -4.60 24.08
N PRO A 96 23.38 -5.64 24.29
CA PRO A 96 23.76 -6.77 25.13
C PRO A 96 24.91 -7.53 24.49
N SER A 97 25.75 -8.20 25.28
CA SER A 97 26.95 -8.89 24.79
C SER A 97 26.68 -10.04 23.81
N MET A 98 25.41 -10.42 23.58
CA MET A 98 24.99 -11.56 22.76
C MET A 98 24.08 -11.18 21.57
N LEU A 99 23.71 -9.90 21.41
CA LEU A 99 22.90 -9.45 20.27
C LEU A 99 23.75 -8.64 19.28
N GLU A 100 23.40 -8.73 18.00
CA GLU A 100 24.04 -7.96 16.94
C GLU A 100 23.57 -6.49 16.90
N TYR A 101 22.47 -6.16 17.59
CA TYR A 101 21.86 -4.84 17.59
C TYR A 101 21.38 -4.40 18.98
N PRO A 102 21.23 -3.08 19.23
CA PRO A 102 20.69 -2.55 20.49
C PRO A 102 19.24 -2.96 20.74
N SER A 103 18.92 -3.33 21.98
CA SER A 103 17.58 -3.76 22.38
C SER A 103 17.14 -3.09 23.69
N VAL A 104 15.85 -2.82 23.85
CA VAL A 104 15.25 -2.31 25.10
C VAL A 104 13.97 -3.06 25.43
N HIS A 105 13.68 -3.26 26.71
CA HIS A 105 12.38 -3.79 27.12
C HIS A 105 11.31 -2.69 27.15
N VAL A 106 10.09 -2.98 26.71
CA VAL A 106 9.01 -1.99 26.66
C VAL A 106 8.70 -1.36 28.02
N SER A 107 8.84 -2.12 29.11
CA SER A 107 8.65 -1.59 30.47
C SER A 107 9.65 -0.49 30.82
N ASP A 108 10.91 -0.60 30.36
CA ASP A 108 11.93 0.43 30.58
C ASP A 108 11.58 1.75 29.86
N LEU A 109 10.92 1.66 28.70
CA LEU A 109 10.44 2.83 27.95
C LEU A 109 9.23 3.50 28.61
N LEU A 110 8.43 2.74 29.37
CA LEU A 110 7.22 3.22 30.05
C LEU A 110 7.53 3.83 31.42
N ASP A 111 8.47 3.26 32.17
CA ASP A 111 8.72 3.65 33.56
C ASP A 111 9.64 4.87 33.71
N LYS A 112 10.53 5.10 32.74
CA LYS A 112 11.58 6.10 32.87
C LYS A 112 11.15 7.45 32.29
N PRO A 113 11.43 8.57 32.99
CA PRO A 113 11.12 9.89 32.47
C PRO A 113 11.91 10.14 31.19
N SER A 114 11.21 10.51 30.12
CA SER A 114 11.82 10.87 28.85
C SER A 114 11.10 12.09 28.27
N SER A 115 11.68 12.67 27.22
CA SER A 115 11.02 13.74 26.46
C SER A 115 9.85 13.22 25.60
N HIS A 116 9.68 11.90 25.53
CA HIS A 116 8.62 11.22 24.80
C HIS A 116 7.46 10.89 25.74
N VAL A 117 6.24 10.91 25.19
CA VAL A 117 5.06 10.46 25.94
C VAL A 117 4.87 8.98 25.65
N CYS A 118 5.19 8.15 26.64
CA CYS A 118 5.05 6.69 26.59
C CYS A 118 3.92 6.27 27.53
N VAL A 119 2.88 5.63 27.00
CA VAL A 119 1.70 5.26 27.79
C VAL A 119 1.24 3.86 27.44
N LYS A 120 0.93 3.06 28.47
CA LYS A 120 0.29 1.74 28.36
C LYS A 120 -1.11 1.80 28.97
N VAL A 121 -2.11 1.32 28.24
CA VAL A 121 -3.51 1.34 28.67
C VAL A 121 -4.15 -0.02 28.35
N HIS A 122 -4.95 -0.54 29.28
CA HIS A 122 -5.75 -1.74 29.03
C HIS A 122 -7.07 -1.37 28.36
N ASN A 123 -7.32 -1.90 27.17
CA ASN A 123 -8.55 -1.64 26.40
C ASN A 123 -9.52 -2.84 26.41
N PHE A 124 -9.03 -4.07 26.34
CA PHE A 124 -9.86 -5.26 26.13
C PHE A 124 -9.37 -6.45 26.94
N ASN A 125 -10.25 -7.43 27.19
CA ASN A 125 -9.86 -8.78 27.63
C ASN A 125 -9.64 -9.72 26.43
N ASP A 126 -9.14 -9.18 25.32
CA ASP A 126 -9.00 -9.83 24.01
C ASP A 126 -7.97 -9.04 23.18
N ALA A 127 -7.48 -9.60 22.07
CA ALA A 127 -6.42 -8.97 21.29
C ALA A 127 -6.83 -7.60 20.73
N CYS A 128 -5.88 -6.65 20.69
CA CYS A 128 -6.05 -5.39 19.99
C CYS A 128 -5.96 -5.58 18.48
N THR A 129 -6.90 -5.03 17.73
CA THR A 129 -6.91 -5.04 16.27
C THR A 129 -7.19 -3.64 15.73
N ASN A 130 -6.72 -3.37 14.51
CA ASN A 130 -7.06 -2.16 13.75
C ASN A 130 -6.86 -0.86 14.57
N ILE A 131 -5.61 -0.58 14.94
CA ILE A 131 -5.24 0.62 15.68
C ILE A 131 -5.09 1.77 14.68
N GLN A 132 -5.73 2.90 14.95
CA GLN A 132 -5.57 4.12 14.15
C GLN A 132 -5.57 5.34 15.05
N TYR A 133 -4.74 6.33 14.74
CA TYR A 133 -4.77 7.64 15.41
C TYR A 133 -5.44 8.66 14.49
N TYR A 134 -6.52 9.28 14.98
CA TYR A 134 -7.25 10.31 14.25
C TYR A 134 -6.87 11.71 14.75
N PRO A 135 -6.05 12.48 13.99
CA PRO A 135 -5.47 13.73 14.49
C PRO A 135 -6.50 14.84 14.78
N LEU A 136 -7.62 14.87 14.06
CA LEU A 136 -8.68 15.87 14.28
C LEU A 136 -9.46 15.62 15.58
N LEU A 137 -9.42 14.39 16.10
CA LEU A 137 -10.01 14.02 17.40
C LEU A 137 -8.96 13.95 18.52
N ASP A 138 -7.66 14.05 18.17
CA ASP A 138 -6.53 13.75 19.05
C ASP A 138 -6.73 12.43 19.85
N THR A 139 -7.20 11.40 19.16
CA THR A 139 -7.70 10.16 19.79
C THR A 139 -7.25 8.94 19.01
N PHE A 140 -6.88 7.90 19.76
CA PHE A 140 -6.60 6.56 19.26
C PHE A 140 -7.91 5.78 19.21
N VAL A 141 -8.15 5.10 18.10
CA VAL A 141 -9.23 4.14 17.96
C VAL A 141 -8.63 2.75 17.87
N THR A 142 -9.14 1.83 18.67
CA THR A 142 -8.74 0.43 18.66
C THR A 142 -9.99 -0.44 18.68
N LEU A 143 -9.93 -1.57 17.96
CA LEU A 143 -11.01 -2.55 17.90
C LEU A 143 -10.58 -3.83 18.64
N SER A 144 -11.51 -4.50 19.31
CA SER A 144 -11.27 -5.82 19.90
C SER A 144 -11.14 -6.92 18.82
N GLY A 145 -10.36 -7.98 19.06
CA GLY A 145 -10.25 -9.15 18.18
C GLY A 145 -11.57 -9.87 17.92
N SER A 146 -12.48 -9.86 18.90
CA SER A 146 -13.86 -10.35 18.77
C SER A 146 -14.74 -9.46 17.90
N SER A 147 -14.28 -8.25 17.56
CA SER A 147 -15.00 -7.21 16.82
C SER A 147 -16.31 -6.76 17.50
N SER A 148 -16.38 -6.97 18.81
CA SER A 148 -17.55 -6.67 19.65
C SER A 148 -17.46 -5.30 20.33
N THR A 149 -16.25 -4.76 20.49
CA THR A 149 -16.00 -3.49 21.16
C THR A 149 -15.02 -2.62 20.37
N MET A 150 -15.30 -1.32 20.33
CA MET A 150 -14.40 -0.26 19.88
C MET A 150 -14.09 0.66 21.05
N VAL A 151 -12.82 1.04 21.23
CA VAL A 151 -12.39 1.97 22.27
C VAL A 151 -11.75 3.20 21.65
N LEU A 152 -12.16 4.37 22.13
CA LEU A 152 -11.53 5.66 21.85
C LEU A 152 -10.68 6.05 23.05
N THR A 153 -9.37 6.13 22.87
CA THR A 153 -8.42 6.52 23.92
C THR A 153 -7.82 7.89 23.62
N SER A 154 -8.02 8.87 24.49
CA SER A 154 -7.44 10.21 24.36
C SER A 154 -6.42 10.44 25.46
N ILE A 155 -5.28 11.06 25.12
CA ILE A 155 -4.21 11.40 26.06
C ILE A 155 -4.17 12.93 26.20
N ASN A 156 -4.22 13.43 27.43
CA ASN A 156 -3.94 14.83 27.73
C ASN A 156 -2.62 14.93 28.50
N THR A 157 -1.75 15.84 28.06
CA THR A 157 -0.41 16.06 28.62
C THR A 157 -0.23 17.44 29.27
N SER A 158 -1.26 18.29 29.34
CA SER A 158 -1.14 19.68 29.80
C SER A 158 -0.88 19.82 31.30
N HIS A 159 -1.39 18.89 32.10
CA HIS A 159 -1.25 18.85 33.56
C HIS A 159 -0.73 17.48 34.04
N GLY A 160 0.23 16.93 33.31
CA GLY A 160 0.65 15.54 33.42
C GLY A 160 -0.12 14.64 32.46
N ILE A 161 0.30 13.38 32.38
CA ILE A 161 -0.30 12.39 31.48
C ILE A 161 -1.59 11.87 32.11
N THR A 162 -2.72 12.19 31.50
CA THR A 162 -4.04 11.63 31.84
C THR A 162 -4.62 10.93 30.63
N VAL A 163 -5.31 9.81 30.87
CA VAL A 163 -5.90 8.97 29.84
C VAL A 163 -7.40 8.92 30.05
N SER A 164 -8.17 9.10 28.97
CA SER A 164 -9.62 8.91 28.96
C SER A 164 -10.00 7.87 27.92
N GLN A 165 -10.97 7.01 28.23
CA GLN A 165 -11.43 5.93 27.36
C GLN A 165 -12.96 5.98 27.21
N ASN A 166 -13.44 5.88 25.97
CA ASN A 166 -14.86 5.70 25.67
C ASN A 166 -15.07 4.36 24.97
N PHE A 167 -15.95 3.53 25.54
CA PHE A 167 -16.24 2.19 25.07
C PHE A 167 -17.53 2.18 24.24
N PHE A 168 -17.46 1.56 23.06
CA PHE A 168 -18.58 1.37 22.14
C PHE A 168 -18.77 -0.12 21.95
N GLU A 169 -19.95 -0.62 22.30
CA GLU A 169 -20.24 -2.05 22.29
C GLU A 169 -21.25 -2.41 21.21
N SER A 170 -21.06 -3.61 20.67
CA SER A 170 -22.03 -4.29 19.84
C SER A 170 -23.31 -4.62 20.63
N ARG A 171 -24.42 -4.84 19.92
CA ARG A 171 -25.68 -5.26 20.53
C ARG A 171 -26.16 -6.55 19.86
N GLY A 172 -26.59 -7.49 20.70
CA GLY A 172 -26.97 -8.84 20.26
C GLY A 172 -25.75 -9.63 19.77
N ASP A 173 -26.00 -10.56 18.86
CA ASP A 173 -24.99 -11.53 18.41
C ASP A 173 -24.13 -11.05 17.22
N HIS A 174 -24.27 -9.78 16.83
CA HIS A 174 -23.62 -9.23 15.65
C HIS A 174 -22.37 -8.42 16.01
N LYS A 175 -21.30 -8.61 15.24
CA LYS A 175 -20.03 -7.88 15.41
C LYS A 175 -20.10 -6.54 14.68
N TYR A 176 -19.96 -5.43 15.40
CA TYR A 176 -20.18 -4.08 14.84
C TYR A 176 -18.91 -3.41 14.31
N PHE A 177 -17.74 -3.98 14.62
CA PHE A 177 -16.44 -3.31 14.48
C PHE A 177 -15.42 -4.18 13.73
N LEU A 178 -15.70 -4.48 12.47
CA LEU A 178 -14.73 -5.14 11.58
C LEU A 178 -13.72 -4.15 10.98
N CYS A 179 -14.19 -2.93 10.73
CA CYS A 179 -13.38 -1.81 10.24
C CYS A 179 -13.92 -0.49 10.80
N VAL A 180 -13.08 0.54 10.79
CA VAL A 180 -13.41 1.87 11.28
C VAL A 180 -12.71 2.95 10.47
N GLU A 181 -13.40 4.07 10.29
CA GLU A 181 -12.88 5.28 9.64
C GLU A 181 -13.48 6.55 10.28
N HIS A 182 -12.69 7.62 10.37
CA HIS A 182 -13.19 8.94 10.76
C HIS A 182 -13.56 9.81 9.55
N ALA A 183 -14.86 10.00 9.34
CA ALA A 183 -15.41 10.90 8.33
C ALA A 183 -15.39 12.34 8.87
N SER A 184 -14.20 12.94 8.84
CA SER A 184 -13.89 14.15 9.61
C SER A 184 -14.69 15.40 9.24
N SER A 185 -15.12 15.55 7.99
CA SER A 185 -15.94 16.69 7.56
C SER A 185 -17.33 16.72 8.21
N CYS A 186 -17.86 15.55 8.53
CA CYS A 186 -19.19 15.37 9.12
C CYS A 186 -19.16 14.96 10.59
N GLY A 187 -17.97 14.74 11.16
CA GLY A 187 -17.75 14.47 12.59
C GLY A 187 -18.22 13.09 13.06
N TYR A 188 -18.34 12.13 12.13
CA TYR A 188 -18.76 10.77 12.44
C TYR A 188 -17.58 9.79 12.40
N LEU A 189 -17.59 8.82 13.31
CA LEU A 189 -16.90 7.56 13.08
C LEU A 189 -17.85 6.62 12.33
N VAL A 190 -17.34 5.96 11.30
CA VAL A 190 -18.05 4.98 10.49
C VAL A 190 -17.46 3.62 10.76
N THR A 191 -18.29 2.64 11.11
CA THR A 191 -17.83 1.26 11.32
C THR A 191 -18.58 0.29 10.42
N GLY A 192 -17.89 -0.75 9.97
CA GLY A 192 -18.48 -1.87 9.23
C GLY A 192 -18.74 -3.07 10.13
N GLY A 193 -19.92 -3.68 10.02
CA GLY A 193 -20.33 -4.83 10.81
C GLY A 193 -20.40 -6.15 10.03
N SER A 194 -20.46 -7.26 10.77
CA SER A 194 -20.65 -8.62 10.23
C SER A 194 -22.03 -8.86 9.63
N ASP A 195 -22.97 -7.98 9.94
CA ASP A 195 -24.35 -7.99 9.45
C ASP A 195 -24.55 -7.18 8.16
N GLY A 196 -23.46 -6.70 7.55
CA GLY A 196 -23.53 -5.87 6.34
C GLY A 196 -23.92 -4.41 6.61
N LEU A 197 -24.08 -4.01 7.86
CA LEU A 197 -24.44 -2.63 8.16
C LEU A 197 -23.20 -1.76 8.34
N LEU A 198 -23.25 -0.55 7.77
CA LEU A 198 -22.43 0.56 8.22
C LEU A 198 -23.11 1.25 9.39
N ARG A 199 -22.35 1.64 10.41
CA ARG A 199 -22.88 2.34 11.60
C ARG A 199 -22.15 3.67 11.79
N LEU A 200 -22.93 4.69 12.11
CA LEU A 200 -22.44 6.05 12.37
C LEU A 200 -22.44 6.33 13.87
N TRP A 201 -21.32 6.84 14.37
CA TRP A 201 -21.11 7.12 15.77
C TRP A 201 -20.63 8.56 15.96
N LEU A 202 -21.06 9.20 17.05
CA LEU A 202 -20.58 10.52 17.43
C LEU A 202 -19.58 10.38 18.59
N PRO A 203 -18.27 10.50 18.33
CA PRO A 203 -17.20 10.06 19.25
C PRO A 203 -17.26 10.69 20.64
N HIS A 204 -17.75 11.93 20.78
CA HIS A 204 -17.80 12.67 22.04
C HIS A 204 -19.20 13.04 22.52
N ARG A 205 -20.27 12.53 21.87
CA ARG A 205 -21.65 12.90 22.23
C ARG A 205 -22.48 11.73 22.69
N LYS A 206 -22.38 10.58 22.00
CA LYS A 206 -23.28 9.45 22.22
C LYS A 206 -22.57 8.13 21.96
N LEU A 207 -22.58 7.25 22.97
CA LEU A 207 -21.97 5.92 22.88
C LEU A 207 -22.82 4.91 22.09
N SER A 208 -24.07 5.24 21.77
CA SER A 208 -24.92 4.41 20.92
C SER A 208 -24.85 4.83 19.46
N CYS A 209 -24.96 3.87 18.55
CA CYS A 209 -25.13 4.12 17.12
C CYS A 209 -26.20 5.18 16.85
N VAL A 210 -25.87 6.16 16.01
CA VAL A 210 -26.76 7.25 15.60
C VAL A 210 -27.62 6.83 14.42
N ARG A 211 -27.03 6.13 13.45
CA ARG A 211 -27.68 5.68 12.23
C ARG A 211 -26.98 4.43 11.68
N SER A 212 -27.77 3.53 11.10
CA SER A 212 -27.29 2.39 10.34
C SER A 212 -27.62 2.55 8.86
N LEU A 213 -26.71 2.15 7.98
CA LEU A 213 -26.87 2.17 6.51
C LEU A 213 -26.88 0.72 6.00
N THR A 214 -27.82 0.41 5.10
CA THR A 214 -28.28 -0.97 4.84
C THR A 214 -28.08 -1.43 3.38
N GLU A 215 -27.06 -0.94 2.68
CA GLU A 215 -26.86 -1.31 1.26
C GLU A 215 -26.07 -2.62 1.08
N HIS A 216 -25.15 -2.92 1.99
CA HIS A 216 -24.37 -4.16 1.91
C HIS A 216 -25.15 -5.35 2.47
N VAL A 217 -25.10 -6.46 1.75
CA VAL A 217 -25.75 -7.73 2.15
C VAL A 217 -24.81 -8.61 2.98
N LYS A 218 -23.49 -8.42 2.84
CA LYS A 218 -22.44 -9.22 3.46
C LYS A 218 -21.54 -8.37 4.35
N PRO A 219 -20.76 -8.98 5.27
CA PRO A 219 -19.90 -8.26 6.22
C PRO A 219 -19.11 -7.13 5.58
N VAL A 220 -19.18 -5.92 6.16
CA VAL A 220 -18.40 -4.78 5.68
C VAL A 220 -17.02 -4.81 6.32
N ILE A 221 -16.00 -5.06 5.50
CA ILE A 221 -14.63 -5.35 5.96
C ILE A 221 -13.68 -4.17 5.79
N TYR A 222 -14.06 -3.15 5.04
CA TYR A 222 -13.24 -1.97 4.83
C TYR A 222 -14.08 -0.71 4.61
N VAL A 223 -13.64 0.40 5.20
CA VAL A 223 -14.23 1.73 5.03
C VAL A 223 -13.12 2.76 4.95
N ARG A 224 -13.22 3.72 4.02
CA ARG A 224 -12.30 4.86 3.91
C ARG A 224 -13.04 6.14 3.55
N PHE A 225 -12.55 7.25 4.09
CA PHE A 225 -13.10 8.57 3.83
C PHE A 225 -12.16 9.35 2.92
N ASN A 226 -12.71 9.88 1.83
CA ASN A 226 -12.04 10.87 1.01
C ASN A 226 -12.62 12.26 1.31
N SER A 227 -11.87 13.07 2.05
CA SER A 227 -12.27 14.43 2.41
C SER A 227 -12.27 15.40 1.23
N LYS A 228 -11.43 15.17 0.21
CA LYS A 228 -11.35 16.03 -0.98
C LYS A 228 -12.63 15.93 -1.81
N ASP A 229 -13.08 14.71 -2.05
CA ASP A 229 -14.26 14.43 -2.87
C ASP A 229 -15.54 14.25 -2.05
N ARG A 230 -15.44 14.34 -0.72
CA ARG A 230 -16.56 14.26 0.22
C ARG A 230 -17.36 12.97 0.08
N ILE A 231 -16.63 11.87 -0.08
CA ILE A 231 -17.20 10.53 -0.22
C ILE A 231 -16.65 9.57 0.82
N VAL A 232 -17.47 8.60 1.21
CA VAL A 232 -17.04 7.43 1.97
C VAL A 232 -17.11 6.23 1.04
N LEU A 233 -16.03 5.46 0.97
CA LEU A 233 -16.00 4.17 0.28
C LEU A 233 -16.15 3.06 1.32
N SER A 234 -16.94 2.05 0.99
CA SER A 234 -17.08 0.85 1.79
C SER A 234 -17.00 -0.39 0.91
N LEU A 235 -16.37 -1.45 1.42
CA LEU A 235 -16.22 -2.73 0.74
C LEU A 235 -16.68 -3.86 1.67
N SER A 236 -17.49 -4.74 1.11
CA SER A 236 -17.96 -5.95 1.77
C SER A 236 -17.13 -7.19 1.40
N LYS A 237 -17.30 -8.25 2.18
CA LYS A 237 -16.60 -9.54 1.99
C LYS A 237 -16.95 -10.23 0.66
N ASP A 238 -18.12 -9.94 0.09
CA ASP A 238 -18.52 -10.42 -1.23
C ASP A 238 -18.08 -9.50 -2.37
N MET A 239 -17.11 -8.60 -2.16
CA MET A 239 -16.56 -7.74 -3.21
C MET A 239 -17.51 -6.65 -3.72
N ASN A 240 -18.64 -6.40 -3.06
CA ASN A 240 -19.46 -5.23 -3.35
C ASN A 240 -18.82 -3.96 -2.77
N VAL A 241 -18.72 -2.92 -3.59
CA VAL A 241 -18.21 -1.61 -3.22
C VAL A 241 -19.35 -0.62 -3.28
N CYS A 242 -19.62 0.05 -2.16
CA CYS A 242 -20.57 1.16 -2.11
C CYS A 242 -19.85 2.49 -1.88
N VAL A 243 -20.27 3.51 -2.61
CA VAL A 243 -19.81 4.90 -2.49
C VAL A 243 -20.95 5.74 -1.92
N TRP A 244 -20.63 6.42 -0.83
CA TRP A 244 -21.59 7.22 -0.05
C TRP A 244 -21.22 8.68 -0.09
N THR A 245 -22.23 9.55 -0.12
CA THR A 245 -22.06 10.98 0.13
C THR A 245 -21.89 11.27 1.62
N GLU A 246 -21.48 12.50 1.96
CA GLU A 246 -21.53 13.00 3.35
C GLU A 246 -22.94 13.01 3.97
N SER A 247 -23.99 13.03 3.14
CA SER A 247 -25.39 12.88 3.57
C SER A 247 -25.80 11.41 3.78
N TRP A 248 -24.87 10.48 3.62
CA TRP A 248 -25.05 9.03 3.78
C TRP A 248 -26.05 8.43 2.79
N GLN A 249 -26.08 8.98 1.57
CA GLN A 249 -26.79 8.40 0.44
C GLN A 249 -25.80 7.57 -0.37
N CYS A 250 -26.18 6.33 -0.68
CA CYS A 250 -25.42 5.50 -1.62
C CYS A 250 -25.65 6.04 -3.03
N ILE A 251 -24.59 6.53 -3.66
CA ILE A 251 -24.63 7.07 -5.02
C ILE A 251 -24.10 6.09 -6.06
N GLN A 252 -23.44 5.02 -5.61
CA GLN A 252 -22.92 3.97 -6.46
C GLN A 252 -22.76 2.68 -5.66
N SER A 253 -23.19 1.57 -6.24
CA SER A 253 -22.87 0.21 -5.78
C SER A 253 -22.42 -0.61 -6.97
N PHE A 254 -21.29 -1.29 -6.85
CA PHE A 254 -20.79 -2.16 -7.90
C PHE A 254 -19.97 -3.31 -7.33
N HIS A 255 -19.98 -4.42 -8.06
CA HIS A 255 -19.28 -5.64 -7.65
C HIS A 255 -17.93 -5.74 -8.34
N VAL A 256 -16.88 -6.09 -7.59
CA VAL A 256 -15.56 -6.36 -8.17
C VAL A 256 -15.48 -7.81 -8.63
N HIS A 257 -15.54 -8.01 -9.94
CA HIS A 257 -15.52 -9.34 -10.55
C HIS A 257 -14.11 -9.97 -10.59
N GLY A 258 -14.08 -11.31 -10.60
CA GLY A 258 -12.85 -12.08 -10.83
C GLY A 258 -11.94 -12.21 -9.60
N MET A 259 -12.46 -11.98 -8.39
CA MET A 259 -11.77 -12.20 -7.11
C MET A 259 -12.62 -13.03 -6.12
N GLU A 260 -13.70 -13.64 -6.60
CA GLU A 260 -14.73 -14.27 -5.75
C GLU A 260 -14.28 -15.57 -5.07
N GLN A 261 -13.19 -16.18 -5.55
CA GLN A 261 -12.73 -17.49 -5.11
C GLN A 261 -11.89 -17.46 -3.83
N ALA A 262 -11.41 -16.29 -3.40
CA ALA A 262 -10.54 -16.15 -2.24
C ALA A 262 -10.93 -14.92 -1.40
N SER A 263 -10.68 -15.01 -0.09
CA SER A 263 -10.89 -13.86 0.81
C SER A 263 -9.90 -12.74 0.50
N VAL A 264 -10.36 -11.50 0.65
CA VAL A 264 -9.52 -10.31 0.52
C VAL A 264 -8.43 -10.34 1.58
N ALA A 265 -7.17 -10.29 1.14
CA ALA A 265 -6.00 -10.24 1.99
C ALA A 265 -5.66 -8.80 2.39
N SER A 266 -5.76 -7.84 1.48
CA SER A 266 -5.52 -6.43 1.78
C SER A 266 -6.30 -5.49 0.86
N VAL A 267 -6.53 -4.27 1.35
CA VAL A 267 -7.26 -3.21 0.67
C VAL A 267 -6.55 -1.88 0.88
N CYS A 268 -6.25 -1.20 -0.21
CA CYS A 268 -5.69 0.15 -0.19
C CYS A 268 -6.54 1.06 -1.06
N TYR A 269 -7.03 2.16 -0.51
CA TYR A 269 -7.72 3.19 -1.27
C TYR A 269 -6.92 4.47 -1.28
N ASN A 270 -6.57 4.93 -2.47
CA ASN A 270 -5.87 6.18 -2.70
C ASN A 270 -6.89 7.31 -2.87
N THR A 271 -6.96 8.19 -1.86
CA THR A 271 -7.86 9.34 -1.83
C THR A 271 -7.45 10.46 -2.80
N HIS A 272 -6.24 10.44 -3.37
CA HIS A 272 -5.80 11.46 -4.33
C HIS A 272 -6.44 11.28 -5.72
N ASN A 273 -6.51 10.03 -6.18
CA ASN A 273 -6.94 9.66 -7.53
C ASN A 273 -8.14 8.69 -7.54
N ASN A 274 -8.73 8.41 -6.38
CA ASN A 274 -9.87 7.50 -6.20
C ASN A 274 -9.60 6.06 -6.69
N GLU A 275 -8.37 5.57 -6.52
CA GLU A 275 -8.01 4.22 -6.89
C GLU A 275 -8.14 3.27 -5.71
N LEU A 276 -8.89 2.19 -5.89
CA LEU A 276 -9.01 1.11 -4.92
C LEU A 276 -8.19 -0.08 -5.43
N VAL A 277 -7.21 -0.52 -4.64
CA VAL A 277 -6.42 -1.72 -4.89
C VAL A 277 -6.84 -2.79 -3.90
N LEU A 278 -7.13 -3.98 -4.42
CA LEU A 278 -7.57 -5.15 -3.68
C LEU A 278 -6.59 -6.29 -3.96
N THR A 279 -6.22 -7.03 -2.93
CA THR A 279 -5.36 -8.20 -3.08
C THR A 279 -6.00 -9.43 -2.45
N ASN A 280 -5.89 -10.56 -3.13
CA ASN A 280 -6.11 -11.92 -2.62
C ASN A 280 -4.98 -12.80 -3.16
N SER A 281 -5.27 -13.92 -3.85
CA SER A 281 -4.30 -14.60 -4.71
C SER A 281 -3.85 -13.75 -5.91
N ASP A 282 -4.69 -12.79 -6.32
CA ASP A 282 -4.47 -11.84 -7.41
C ASP A 282 -4.49 -10.39 -6.89
N ILE A 283 -3.96 -9.47 -7.68
CA ILE A 283 -4.07 -8.03 -7.43
C ILE A 283 -5.06 -7.43 -8.42
N ARG A 284 -6.05 -6.67 -7.94
CA ARG A 284 -6.98 -5.90 -8.76
C ARG A 284 -6.95 -4.42 -8.39
N LYS A 285 -7.21 -3.61 -9.41
CA LYS A 285 -7.34 -2.16 -9.30
C LYS A 285 -8.71 -1.76 -9.83
N CYS A 286 -9.48 -1.04 -9.03
CA CYS A 286 -10.73 -0.40 -9.40
C CYS A 286 -10.52 1.12 -9.39
N LEU A 287 -11.01 1.80 -10.42
CA LEU A 287 -10.87 3.26 -10.52
C LEU A 287 -12.23 3.92 -10.22
N GLY A 288 -12.23 4.98 -9.41
CA GLY A 288 -13.43 5.71 -9.01
C GLY A 288 -13.92 6.72 -10.07
N ARG A 289 -15.20 7.05 -10.05
CA ARG A 289 -15.92 7.92 -11.02
C ARG A 289 -15.07 9.11 -11.53
N GLY A 290 -14.94 9.23 -12.86
CA GLY A 290 -14.03 10.17 -13.54
C GLY A 290 -12.78 9.50 -14.15
N THR A 291 -12.64 8.20 -13.95
CA THR A 291 -11.59 7.34 -14.52
C THR A 291 -12.20 6.29 -15.45
N ASP A 292 -13.05 6.74 -16.38
CA ASP A 292 -13.58 5.94 -17.49
C ASP A 292 -12.49 5.50 -18.49
N VAL A 293 -11.31 5.11 -18.00
CA VAL A 293 -10.20 4.56 -18.77
C VAL A 293 -10.29 3.04 -18.86
N TYR A 294 -11.10 2.37 -18.02
CA TYR A 294 -11.42 0.95 -18.23
C TYR A 294 -12.53 0.75 -19.26
N LYS A 295 -12.23 1.15 -20.50
CA LYS A 295 -12.71 0.44 -21.69
C LYS A 295 -11.61 -0.22 -22.51
N SER A 296 -10.35 -0.11 -22.12
CA SER A 296 -9.32 -1.02 -22.63
C SER A 296 -8.27 -1.23 -21.56
N THR A 297 -7.85 -2.48 -21.36
CA THR A 297 -6.46 -2.73 -21.02
C THR A 297 -5.68 -1.91 -22.05
N LEU A 298 -5.02 -0.82 -21.64
CA LEU A 298 -4.25 0.01 -22.56
C LEU A 298 -2.99 -0.81 -22.89
N THR A 299 -3.16 -1.74 -23.82
CA THR A 299 -2.09 -2.58 -24.34
C THR A 299 -1.28 -1.70 -25.27
N SER A 300 0.03 -1.63 -25.03
CA SER A 300 0.95 -0.93 -25.93
C SER A 300 0.91 -1.50 -27.36
N HIS A 301 0.59 -2.79 -27.49
CA HIS A 301 0.48 -3.53 -28.74
C HIS A 301 -0.65 -4.57 -28.69
N ASP A 302 -1.25 -4.88 -29.84
CA ASP A 302 -2.34 -5.87 -29.98
C ASP A 302 -1.87 -7.33 -29.80
N LEU A 303 -0.56 -7.58 -29.92
CA LEU A 303 0.07 -8.90 -29.80
C LEU A 303 1.21 -8.88 -28.76
N PRO A 304 1.63 -10.06 -28.25
CA PRO A 304 2.73 -10.16 -27.29
C PRO A 304 4.01 -9.47 -27.76
N LEU A 305 4.69 -8.84 -26.81
CA LEU A 305 6.00 -8.22 -27.04
C LEU A 305 7.08 -9.29 -27.23
N CYS A 306 7.97 -9.06 -28.19
CA CYS A 306 9.11 -9.94 -28.46
C CYS A 306 10.41 -9.35 -27.90
N SER A 307 10.55 -8.03 -27.87
CA SER A 307 11.71 -7.32 -27.32
C SER A 307 11.38 -5.89 -26.92
N ALA A 308 12.16 -5.34 -25.99
CA ALA A 308 12.14 -3.93 -25.63
C ALA A 308 13.58 -3.42 -25.43
N LEU A 309 13.87 -2.22 -25.92
CA LEU A 309 15.17 -1.57 -25.86
C LEU A 309 15.03 -0.15 -25.31
N TYR A 310 16.09 0.36 -24.69
CA TYR A 310 16.15 1.75 -24.23
C TYR A 310 17.19 2.53 -25.05
N HIS A 311 16.78 3.67 -25.59
CA HIS A 311 17.65 4.61 -26.27
C HIS A 311 18.05 5.72 -25.29
N SER A 312 19.33 5.77 -24.92
CA SER A 312 19.82 6.65 -23.85
C SER A 312 19.89 8.12 -24.25
N THR A 313 20.28 8.42 -25.49
CA THR A 313 20.39 9.80 -26.01
C THR A 313 19.05 10.52 -26.04
N TYR A 314 17.99 9.87 -26.54
CA TYR A 314 16.67 10.49 -26.67
C TYR A 314 15.71 10.17 -25.51
N LYS A 315 16.16 9.37 -24.53
CA LYS A 315 15.33 8.89 -23.40
C LYS A 315 14.03 8.25 -23.89
N GLN A 316 14.16 7.30 -24.82
CA GLN A 316 13.02 6.63 -25.43
C GLN A 316 13.06 5.14 -25.17
N VAL A 317 11.89 4.52 -25.05
CA VAL A 317 11.72 3.07 -25.01
C VAL A 317 11.23 2.61 -26.36
N VAL A 318 11.86 1.59 -26.93
CA VAL A 318 11.43 0.96 -28.17
C VAL A 318 10.89 -0.41 -27.84
N SER A 319 9.68 -0.72 -28.31
CA SER A 319 9.02 -2.00 -28.08
C SER A 319 8.60 -2.58 -29.41
N VAL A 320 8.70 -3.90 -29.56
CA VAL A 320 8.25 -4.61 -30.76
C VAL A 320 7.37 -5.80 -30.38
N CYS A 321 6.26 -5.98 -31.10
CA CYS A 321 5.36 -7.11 -30.92
C CYS A 321 5.47 -8.17 -32.03
N GLN A 322 4.80 -9.29 -31.83
CA GLN A 322 4.82 -10.43 -32.75
C GLN A 322 4.31 -10.09 -34.16
N SER A 323 3.47 -9.08 -34.36
CA SER A 323 3.04 -8.64 -35.70
C SER A 323 4.04 -7.71 -36.39
N GLY A 324 5.23 -7.50 -35.80
CA GLY A 324 6.27 -6.64 -36.36
C GLY A 324 5.95 -5.16 -36.28
N VAL A 325 5.11 -4.73 -35.34
CA VAL A 325 4.86 -3.32 -35.07
C VAL A 325 5.88 -2.84 -34.05
N VAL A 326 6.69 -1.86 -34.43
CA VAL A 326 7.61 -1.16 -33.52
C VAL A 326 6.93 0.11 -33.04
N THR A 327 6.94 0.34 -31.73
CA THR A 327 6.48 1.61 -31.14
C THR A 327 7.56 2.19 -30.25
N VAL A 328 7.84 3.47 -30.47
CA VAL A 328 8.79 4.29 -29.73
C VAL A 328 8.02 5.17 -28.77
N TRP A 329 8.41 5.14 -27.51
CA TRP A 329 7.76 5.82 -26.40
C TRP A 329 8.70 6.85 -25.81
N ASP A 330 8.19 8.06 -25.55
CA ASP A 330 8.88 8.99 -24.67
C ASP A 330 8.84 8.45 -23.23
N PHE A 331 10.01 8.25 -22.64
CA PHE A 331 10.13 7.59 -21.33
C PHE A 331 9.49 8.40 -20.19
N LEU A 332 9.52 9.74 -20.27
CA LEU A 332 9.05 10.61 -19.18
C LEU A 332 7.54 10.82 -19.22
N THR A 333 6.95 10.90 -20.40
CA THR A 333 5.52 11.19 -20.61
C THR A 333 4.69 9.93 -20.88
N GLY A 334 5.32 8.83 -21.28
CA GLY A 334 4.64 7.59 -21.66
C GLY A 334 3.88 7.67 -22.99
N GLN A 335 4.07 8.74 -23.77
CA GLN A 335 3.41 8.90 -25.06
C GLN A 335 4.15 8.18 -26.18
N ALA A 336 3.41 7.56 -27.10
CA ALA A 336 3.97 7.02 -28.34
C ALA A 336 4.39 8.18 -29.25
N VAL A 337 5.68 8.28 -29.55
CA VAL A 337 6.25 9.33 -30.41
C VAL A 337 6.41 8.87 -31.85
N MET A 338 6.52 7.56 -32.09
CA MET A 338 6.66 7.00 -33.43
C MET A 338 6.18 5.55 -33.46
N GLN A 339 5.59 5.14 -34.59
CA GLN A 339 5.18 3.76 -34.84
C GLN A 339 5.43 3.40 -36.31
N PHE A 340 6.03 2.23 -36.55
CA PHE A 340 6.27 1.73 -37.91
C PHE A 340 6.29 0.19 -37.94
N ASP A 341 5.98 -0.38 -39.12
CA ASP A 341 5.98 -1.81 -39.36
C ASP A 341 7.36 -2.26 -39.85
N VAL A 342 7.92 -3.29 -39.21
CA VAL A 342 9.20 -3.90 -39.59
C VAL A 342 9.06 -5.22 -40.34
N THR A 343 7.82 -5.58 -40.70
CA THR A 343 7.53 -6.76 -41.52
C THR A 343 6.52 -6.41 -42.60
N PRO A 344 6.71 -6.89 -43.84
CA PRO A 344 5.78 -6.64 -44.95
C PRO A 344 4.45 -7.38 -44.76
N SER A 345 4.39 -8.39 -43.89
CA SER A 345 3.16 -9.12 -43.57
C SER A 345 3.06 -9.41 -42.07
N LYS A 346 1.85 -9.27 -41.50
CA LYS A 346 1.57 -9.53 -40.06
C LYS A 346 1.75 -11.00 -39.64
N HIS A 347 2.03 -11.89 -40.58
CA HIS A 347 2.27 -13.32 -40.33
C HIS A 347 3.75 -13.66 -40.14
N GLU A 348 4.66 -12.69 -40.33
CA GLU A 348 6.09 -12.84 -40.10
C GLU A 348 6.43 -12.42 -38.67
N ALA A 349 6.53 -13.39 -37.75
CA ALA A 349 6.81 -13.09 -36.35
C ALA A 349 8.24 -12.55 -36.15
N ILE A 350 8.37 -11.39 -35.51
CA ILE A 350 9.67 -10.89 -35.02
C ILE A 350 10.11 -11.73 -33.83
N THR A 351 11.42 -12.01 -33.77
CA THR A 351 12.00 -12.87 -32.73
C THR A 351 12.97 -12.13 -31.83
N ALA A 352 13.67 -11.12 -32.36
CA ALA A 352 14.56 -10.26 -31.59
C ALA A 352 14.79 -8.91 -32.29
N MET A 353 15.28 -7.94 -31.52
CA MET A 353 15.60 -6.59 -31.94
C MET A 353 16.80 -6.07 -31.15
N SER A 354 17.70 -5.31 -31.78
CA SER A 354 18.85 -4.63 -31.15
C SER A 354 19.11 -3.28 -31.83
N PHE A 355 19.68 -2.32 -31.11
CA PHE A 355 20.31 -1.15 -31.72
C PHE A 355 21.68 -1.52 -32.29
N ASP A 356 22.14 -0.76 -33.28
CA ASP A 356 23.56 -0.68 -33.64
C ASP A 356 24.35 0.13 -32.60
N GLU A 357 25.66 0.23 -32.77
CA GLU A 357 26.53 0.90 -31.79
C GLU A 357 26.26 2.39 -31.66
N THR A 358 25.83 3.03 -32.75
CA THR A 358 25.51 4.47 -32.78
C THR A 358 24.10 4.76 -32.24
N GLN A 359 23.27 3.73 -32.06
CA GLN A 359 21.82 3.81 -31.79
C GLN A 359 21.02 4.53 -32.89
N GLU A 360 21.62 4.78 -34.05
CA GLU A 360 20.95 5.37 -35.20
C GLU A 360 20.30 4.31 -36.09
N GLY A 361 20.80 3.08 -36.01
CA GLY A 361 20.28 1.92 -36.70
C GLY A 361 19.55 0.97 -35.75
N LEU A 362 18.39 0.46 -36.19
CA LEU A 362 17.66 -0.60 -35.51
C LEU A 362 17.76 -1.89 -36.34
N VAL A 363 18.20 -2.97 -35.71
CA VAL A 363 18.30 -4.30 -36.32
C VAL A 363 17.15 -5.17 -35.80
N THR A 364 16.44 -5.81 -36.72
CA THR A 364 15.33 -6.72 -36.41
C THR A 364 15.53 -8.05 -37.12
N ILE A 365 15.08 -9.14 -36.50
CA ILE A 365 15.12 -10.47 -37.12
C ILE A 365 13.78 -11.20 -36.98
N SER A 366 13.29 -11.72 -38.10
CA SER A 366 12.00 -12.42 -38.22
C SER A 366 12.15 -13.92 -38.43
N TRP A 367 11.06 -14.64 -38.19
CA TRP A 367 10.94 -16.09 -38.44
C TRP A 367 11.20 -16.50 -39.90
N ASP A 368 11.09 -15.58 -40.86
CA ASP A 368 11.37 -15.82 -42.28
C ASP A 368 12.89 -15.89 -42.59
N GLY A 369 13.74 -15.78 -41.58
CA GLY A 369 15.19 -15.81 -41.74
C GLY A 369 15.78 -14.52 -42.28
N LYS A 370 15.03 -13.41 -42.30
CA LYS A 370 15.57 -12.11 -42.73
C LYS A 370 15.96 -11.24 -41.55
N VAL A 371 17.14 -10.66 -41.67
CA VAL A 371 17.61 -9.55 -40.83
C VAL A 371 17.36 -8.26 -41.60
N ARG A 372 16.66 -7.32 -40.97
CA ARG A 372 16.37 -6.00 -41.55
C ARG A 372 17.01 -4.91 -40.71
N LEU A 373 17.66 -3.97 -41.38
CA LEU A 373 18.25 -2.78 -40.78
C LEU A 373 17.36 -1.58 -41.10
N TRP A 374 17.09 -0.77 -40.08
CA TRP A 374 16.19 0.37 -40.15
C TRP A 374 16.91 1.62 -39.67
N ASN A 375 16.61 2.76 -40.29
CA ASN A 375 16.96 4.04 -39.71
C ASN A 375 15.98 4.34 -38.57
N PHE A 376 16.48 4.45 -37.35
CA PHE A 376 15.64 4.65 -36.17
C PHE A 376 14.88 5.98 -36.19
N ASN A 377 15.49 7.05 -36.71
CA ASN A 377 14.91 8.39 -36.70
C ASN A 377 13.77 8.56 -37.71
N SER A 378 13.78 7.81 -38.81
CA SER A 378 12.76 7.89 -39.86
C SER A 378 11.84 6.67 -39.93
N GLY A 379 12.19 5.56 -39.29
CA GLY A 379 11.49 4.28 -39.41
C GLY A 379 11.62 3.63 -40.80
N SER A 380 12.56 4.09 -41.65
CA SER A 380 12.72 3.58 -43.01
C SER A 380 13.67 2.38 -43.07
N GLU A 381 13.30 1.37 -43.86
CA GLU A 381 14.16 0.21 -44.15
C GLU A 381 15.41 0.66 -44.92
N LEU A 382 16.60 0.32 -44.40
CA LEU A 382 17.89 0.62 -45.02
C LEU A 382 18.39 -0.57 -45.86
N SER A 383 18.29 -1.78 -45.32
CA SER A 383 18.71 -3.00 -46.01
C SER A 383 18.05 -4.26 -45.45
N VAL A 384 18.01 -5.30 -46.27
CA VAL A 384 17.49 -6.63 -45.93
C VAL A 384 18.51 -7.69 -46.29
N HIS A 385 18.80 -8.58 -45.36
CA HIS A 385 19.75 -9.67 -45.51
C HIS A 385 19.10 -11.00 -45.14
N SER A 386 19.16 -11.98 -46.04
CA SER A 386 18.67 -13.33 -45.77
C SER A 386 19.74 -14.14 -45.04
N VAL A 387 19.34 -14.81 -43.96
CA VAL A 387 20.18 -15.66 -43.13
C VAL A 387 19.50 -17.03 -43.00
N THR A 388 20.25 -18.10 -43.22
CA THR A 388 19.73 -19.46 -43.03
C THR A 388 19.70 -19.79 -41.54
N LEU A 389 18.50 -19.78 -40.95
CA LEU A 389 18.28 -20.13 -39.55
C LEU A 389 17.68 -21.53 -39.43
N THR A 390 18.22 -22.36 -38.53
CA THR A 390 17.67 -23.69 -38.21
C THR A 390 16.85 -23.71 -36.91
N LYS A 391 16.91 -22.62 -36.13
CA LYS A 391 16.21 -22.43 -34.85
C LYS A 391 15.84 -20.96 -34.66
N GLN A 392 14.89 -20.70 -33.77
CA GLN A 392 14.49 -19.34 -33.39
C GLN A 392 15.66 -18.60 -32.74
N VAL A 393 15.82 -17.33 -33.12
CA VAL A 393 16.82 -16.42 -32.55
C VAL A 393 16.20 -15.72 -31.35
N THR A 394 16.82 -15.84 -30.17
CA THR A 394 16.29 -15.29 -28.91
C THR A 394 16.90 -13.94 -28.55
N GLY A 395 17.88 -13.46 -29.33
CA GLY A 395 18.56 -12.19 -29.09
C GLY A 395 19.52 -11.86 -30.22
N ILE A 396 19.76 -10.56 -30.43
CA ILE A 396 20.77 -10.03 -31.35
C ILE A 396 21.76 -9.26 -30.49
N VAL A 397 23.06 -9.50 -30.71
CA VAL A 397 24.12 -8.71 -30.08
C VAL A 397 24.91 -8.07 -31.21
N CYS A 398 24.87 -6.74 -31.29
CA CYS A 398 25.74 -5.97 -32.17
C CYS A 398 27.05 -5.72 -31.43
N THR A 399 28.16 -6.26 -31.96
CA THR A 399 29.52 -6.04 -31.45
C THR A 399 30.35 -5.31 -32.49
N LYS A 400 31.31 -4.50 -32.05
CA LYS A 400 32.32 -3.79 -32.85
C LYS A 400 32.87 -4.54 -34.05
#